data_AF-A0A841MET7-F1
#
_entry.id   AF-A0A841MET7-F1
#
_cell.length_a   1.000
_cell.length_b   1.000
_cell.length_c   1.000
_cell.angle_alpha   90.00
_cell.angle_beta   90.00
_cell.angle_gamma   90.00
#
_symmetry.space_group_name_H-M   'P 1'
#
loop_
_entity.id
_entity.type
_entity.pdbx_description
1 polymer ?
#
loop_
_entity_poly.entity_id
_entity_poly.type
_entity_poly.pdbx_seq_one_letter_code
_entity_poly.pdbx_strand_id
1 'polypeptide(L)'
;MTRLRILCCKKFQDSEQKIEITQVGGVNARGEKWAISTKDAVHGIQNGDYEFYIVHEFQELEVLVSEDPEKHLFARGLGYLHNLLEDLPDCP
;
A
#
# COMPACT_ATOMS: atom_id res chain seq x y z
N MET A 1 13.48 -11.24 2.33
CA MET A 1 12.13 -10.79 1.95
C MET A 1 11.23 -10.86 3.16
N THR A 2 10.75 -9.70 3.62
CA THR A 2 9.86 -9.59 4.78
C THR A 2 8.46 -9.25 4.31
N ARG A 3 7.47 -10.07 4.68
CA ARG A 3 6.08 -9.85 4.33
C ARG A 3 5.42 -8.93 5.37
N LEU A 4 4.91 -7.79 4.92
CA LEU A 4 4.36 -6.73 5.74
C LEU A 4 2.90 -6.49 5.40
N ARG A 5 2.04 -6.46 6.42
CA ARG A 5 0.61 -6.19 6.23
C ARG A 5 0.36 -4.70 6.30
N ILE A 6 -0.23 -4.15 5.24
CA ILE A 6 -0.75 -2.78 5.25
C ILE A 6 -2.12 -2.79 5.92
N LEU A 7 -2.30 -1.92 6.91
CA LEU A 7 -3.57 -1.71 7.61
C LEU A 7 -4.11 -0.30 7.42
N CYS A 8 -3.24 0.66 7.12
CA CYS A 8 -3.61 2.04 6.95
C CYS A 8 -2.76 2.68 5.84
N CYS A 9 -3.31 3.72 5.22
CA CYS A 9 -2.65 4.50 4.18
C CYS A 9 -2.93 5.97 4.43
N LYS A 10 -1.91 6.82 4.35
CA LYS A 10 -2.10 8.26 4.37
C LYS A 10 -2.30 8.75 2.95
N LYS A 11 -3.47 9.31 2.68
CA LYS A 11 -3.84 9.83 1.37
C LYS A 11 -3.69 11.35 1.37
N PHE A 12 -3.13 11.88 0.30
CA PHE A 12 -3.10 13.30 0.01
C PHE A 12 -4.03 13.53 -1.18
N GLN A 13 -5.04 14.35 -0.97
CA GLN A 13 -5.92 14.78 -2.05
C GLN A 13 -5.46 16.17 -2.49
N ASP A 14 -5.00 16.28 -3.73
CA ASP A 14 -4.68 17.59 -4.30
C ASP A 14 -5.97 18.32 -4.76
N SER A 15 -5.84 19.61 -5.04
CA SER A 15 -6.92 20.51 -5.48
C SER A 15 -7.62 20.02 -6.76
N GLU A 16 -6.96 19.17 -7.55
CA GLU A 16 -7.50 18.54 -8.76
C GLU A 16 -8.28 17.23 -8.50
N GLN A 17 -8.60 16.89 -7.24
CA GLN A 17 -9.26 15.63 -6.84
C GLN A 17 -8.45 14.35 -7.10
N LYS A 18 -7.16 14.46 -7.42
CA LYS A 18 -6.26 13.31 -7.48
C LYS A 18 -5.94 12.85 -6.06
N ILE A 19 -6.18 11.57 -5.79
CA ILE A 19 -5.82 10.92 -4.52
C ILE A 19 -4.47 10.25 -4.70
N GLU A 20 -3.47 10.70 -3.96
CA GLU A 20 -2.13 10.11 -3.94
C GLU A 20 -1.86 9.48 -2.57
N ILE A 21 -1.39 8.24 -2.55
CA ILE A 21 -0.95 7.60 -1.30
C ILE A 21 0.46 8.08 -1.02
N THR A 22 0.65 8.80 0.09
CA THR A 22 1.96 9.38 0.47
C THR A 22 2.72 8.51 1.47
N GLN A 23 1.99 7.83 2.35
CA GLN A 23 2.55 6.92 3.33
C GLN A 23 1.68 5.69 3.48
N VAL A 24 2.33 4.57 3.80
CA VAL A 24 1.68 3.31 4.11
C VAL A 24 2.15 2.82 5.46
N GLY A 25 1.24 2.20 6.21
CA GLY A 25 1.55 1.68 7.52
C GLY A 25 0.75 0.45 7.86
N GLY A 26 1.24 -0.26 8.87
CA GLY A 26 0.55 -1.43 9.37
C GLY A 26 1.38 -2.18 10.38
N VAL A 27 1.28 -3.50 10.33
CA VAL A 27 1.93 -4.40 11.30
C VAL A 27 2.75 -5.44 10.54
N ASN A 28 3.90 -5.78 11.11
CA ASN A 28 4.69 -6.90 10.61
C ASN A 28 4.19 -8.22 11.22
N ALA A 29 4.76 -9.35 10.80
CA ALA A 29 4.41 -10.67 11.33
C ALA A 29 4.66 -10.82 12.85
N ARG A 30 5.48 -9.94 13.45
CA ARG A 30 5.77 -9.89 14.89
C ARG A 30 4.80 -9.00 15.68
N GLY A 31 3.88 -8.32 15.00
CA GLY A 31 2.96 -7.35 15.60
C GLY A 31 3.57 -5.96 15.85
N GLU A 32 4.78 -5.71 15.37
CA GLU A 32 5.40 -4.39 15.46
C GLU A 32 4.78 -3.47 14.41
N LYS A 33 4.41 -2.26 14.86
CA LYS A 33 3.87 -1.23 13.99
C LYS A 33 5.00 -0.66 13.14
N TRP A 34 4.70 -0.43 11.87
CA TRP A 34 5.61 0.22 10.94
C TRP A 34 4.85 1.22 10.09
N ALA A 35 5.54 2.27 9.65
CA ALA A 35 5.05 3.23 8.69
C ALA A 35 6.24 3.71 7.86
N ILE A 36 6.07 3.70 6.54
CA ILE A 36 7.10 4.17 5.59
C ILE A 36 6.43 5.02 4.50
N SER A 37 7.24 5.81 3.79
CA SER A 37 6.73 6.56 2.64
C SER A 37 6.42 5.62 1.48
N THR A 38 5.52 6.02 0.60
CA THR A 38 5.24 5.29 -0.64
C THR A 38 6.50 5.10 -1.48
N LYS A 39 7.42 6.08 -1.48
CA LYS A 39 8.70 5.98 -2.18
C LYS A 39 9.58 4.86 -1.62
N ASP A 40 9.69 4.78 -0.29
CA ASP A 40 10.47 3.73 0.37
C ASP A 40 9.83 2.34 0.17
N ALA A 41 8.50 2.27 0.23
CA ALA A 41 7.76 1.05 -0.04
C ALA A 41 7.99 0.55 -1.47
N VAL A 42 7.88 1.44 -2.47
CA VAL A 42 8.19 1.13 -3.87
C VAL A 42 9.63 0.65 -4.03
N HIS A 43 10.58 1.34 -3.39
CA HIS A 43 11.99 0.98 -3.45
C HIS A 43 12.25 -0.41 -2.85
N GLY A 44 11.63 -0.72 -1.70
CA GLY A 44 11.78 -2.02 -1.06
C GLY A 44 11.08 -3.16 -1.79
N ILE A 45 9.97 -2.92 -2.50
CA ILE A 45 9.37 -3.92 -3.42
C ILE A 45 10.32 -4.16 -4.59
N GLN A 46 10.86 -3.09 -5.20
CA GLN A 46 11.77 -3.20 -6.35
C GLN A 46 13.08 -3.91 -6.02
N ASN A 47 13.58 -3.75 -4.80
CA ASN A 47 14.77 -4.44 -4.31
C ASN A 47 14.49 -5.87 -3.83
N GLY A 48 13.21 -6.27 -3.67
CA GLY A 48 12.84 -7.56 -3.09
C GLY A 48 13.04 -7.65 -1.57
N ASP A 49 13.22 -6.52 -0.90
CA ASP A 49 13.36 -6.42 0.55
C ASP A 49 12.02 -6.69 1.24
N TYR A 50 10.94 -6.11 0.70
CA TYR A 50 9.59 -6.15 1.26
C TYR A 50 8.58 -6.71 0.28
N GLU A 51 7.62 -7.44 0.82
CA GLU A 51 6.40 -7.84 0.14
C GLU A 51 5.22 -7.29 0.94
N PHE A 52 4.37 -6.50 0.29
CA PHE A 52 3.23 -5.88 0.96
C PHE A 52 1.93 -6.56 0.56
N TYR A 53 1.03 -6.70 1.52
CA TYR A 53 -0.31 -7.22 1.28
C TYR A 53 -1.34 -6.51 2.15
N ILE A 54 -2.58 -6.48 1.67
CA ILE A 54 -3.75 -6.07 2.44
C ILE A 54 -4.63 -7.29 2.69
N VAL A 55 -5.46 -7.21 3.72
CA VAL A 55 -6.53 -8.19 3.95
C VAL A 55 -7.85 -7.49 3.72
N HIS A 56 -8.56 -7.89 2.67
CA HIS A 56 -9.87 -7.37 2.31
C HIS A 56 -10.84 -8.54 2.17
N GLU A 57 -11.99 -8.51 2.85
CA GLU A 57 -13.00 -9.59 2.82
C GLU A 57 -12.40 -11.00 3.04
N PHE A 58 -11.50 -11.14 4.03
CA PHE A 58 -10.78 -12.38 4.36
C PHE A 58 -9.82 -12.91 3.27
N GLN A 59 -9.60 -12.14 2.20
CA GLN A 59 -8.61 -12.45 1.17
C GLN A 59 -7.36 -11.60 1.36
N GLU A 60 -6.21 -12.25 1.21
CA GLU A 60 -4.94 -11.55 1.12
C GLU A 60 -4.74 -11.09 -0.32
N LEU A 61 -4.60 -9.77 -0.49
CA LEU A 61 -4.35 -9.16 -1.78
C LEU A 61 -2.97 -8.52 -1.76
N GLU A 62 -2.15 -8.90 -2.72
CA GLU A 62 -0.80 -8.38 -2.87
C GLU A 62 -0.84 -6.93 -3.34
N VAL A 63 0.10 -6.14 -2.83
CA VAL A 63 0.31 -4.77 -3.22
C VAL A 63 1.45 -4.73 -4.22
N LEU A 64 1.18 -4.17 -5.38
CA LEU A 64 2.10 -4.07 -6.51
C LEU A 64 2.44 -2.60 -6.77
N VAL A 65 3.52 -2.39 -7.51
CA VAL A 65 3.93 -1.07 -8.00
C VAL A 65 3.49 -0.93 -9.45
N SER A 66 2.89 0.20 -9.81
CA SER A 66 2.52 0.47 -11.20
C SER A 66 3.75 0.67 -12.07
N GLU A 67 3.61 0.32 -13.35
CA GLU A 67 4.65 0.55 -14.35
C GLU A 67 4.68 2.00 -14.87
N ASP A 68 3.83 2.87 -14.33
CA ASP A 68 3.75 4.27 -14.73
C ASP A 68 5.01 5.06 -14.30
N PRO A 69 5.35 6.17 -15.00
CA PRO A 69 6.49 7.02 -14.66
C PRO A 69 6.44 7.54 -13.21
N GLU A 70 5.23 7.75 -12.68
CA GLU A 70 5.00 8.24 -11.32
C GLU A 70 5.02 7.12 -10.25
N LYS A 71 5.16 5.84 -10.66
CA LYS A 71 5.30 4.65 -9.80
C LYS A 71 4.50 4.72 -8.49
N HIS A 72 3.23 4.31 -8.56
CA HIS A 72 2.33 4.30 -7.41
C HIS A 72 2.09 2.88 -6.89
N LEU A 73 1.71 2.76 -5.62
CA LEU A 73 1.28 1.48 -5.03
C LEU A 73 -0.18 1.24 -5.35
N PHE A 74 -0.50 0.01 -5.77
CA PHE A 74 -1.88 -0.42 -5.96
C PHE A 74 -2.11 -1.84 -5.47
N ALA A 75 -3.29 -2.09 -4.92
CA ALA A 75 -3.76 -3.43 -4.56
C ALA A 75 -5.00 -3.73 -5.40
N ARG A 76 -4.90 -4.76 -6.26
CA ARG A 76 -6.01 -5.18 -7.12
C ARG A 76 -6.61 -6.47 -6.57
N GLY A 77 -7.88 -6.41 -6.17
CA GLY A 77 -8.67 -7.60 -5.87
C GLY A 77 -9.32 -8.20 -7.10
N LEU A 78 -9.71 -9.47 -7.02
CA LEU A 78 -10.49 -10.15 -8.06
C LEU A 78 -11.87 -9.48 -8.18
N GLY A 79 -12.04 -8.64 -9.21
CA GLY A 79 -13.31 -7.98 -9.54
C GLY A 79 -13.41 -6.49 -9.19
N TYR A 80 -12.38 -5.89 -8.61
CA TYR A 80 -12.38 -4.47 -8.28
C TYR A 80 -11.81 -3.62 -9.43
N LEU A 81 -12.50 -2.51 -9.73
CA LEU A 81 -12.11 -1.53 -10.77
C LEU A 81 -11.24 -0.40 -10.20
N HIS A 82 -11.16 -0.26 -8.88
CA HIS A 82 -10.40 0.78 -8.19
C HIS A 82 -9.28 0.19 -7.31
N ASN A 83 -8.38 1.04 -6.84
CA ASN A 83 -7.28 0.66 -5.95
C ASN A 83 -7.80 0.43 -4.53
N LEU A 84 -7.70 -0.81 -4.03
CA LEU A 84 -8.21 -1.15 -2.69
C LEU A 84 -7.40 -0.51 -1.55
N LEU A 85 -6.21 0.03 -1.83
CA LEU A 85 -5.49 0.84 -0.85
C LEU A 85 -6.24 2.14 -0.51
N GLU A 86 -7.09 2.63 -1.42
CA GLU A 86 -7.94 3.80 -1.18
C GLU A 86 -9.11 3.49 -0.23
N ASP A 87 -9.44 2.22 -0.01
CA ASP A 87 -10.47 1.81 0.96
C ASP A 87 -9.91 1.70 2.38
N LEU A 88 -8.59 1.73 2.55
CA LEU A 88 -7.97 1.61 3.86
C LEU A 88 -8.15 2.89 4.70
N PRO A 89 -8.23 2.76 6.03
CA PRO A 89 -8.29 3.92 6.92
C PRO A 89 -7.00 4.74 6.89
N ASP A 90 -7.09 6.01 7.27
CA ASP A 90 -5.91 6.87 7.46
C ASP A 90 -5.00 6.35 8.57
N CYS A 91 -3.68 6.47 8.37
CA CYS A 91 -2.72 6.12 9.42
C CYS A 91 -2.77 7.13 10.57
N PRO A 92 -2.73 6.67 11.84
CA PRO A 92 -2.70 7.55 13.01
C PRO A 92 -1.37 8.31 13.15
#